data_AF-A0A2A5M972-F1
#
_entry.id   AF-A0A2A5M972-F1
#
_cell.length_a   1.000
_cell.length_b   1.000
_cell.length_c   1.000
_cell.angle_alpha   90.00
_cell.angle_beta   90.00
_cell.angle_gamma   90.00
#
_symmetry.space_group_name_H-M   'P 1'
#
loop_
_entity.id
_entity.type
_entity.pdbx_description
1 polymer ?
#
loop_
_entity_poly.entity_id
_entity_poly.type
_entity_poly.pdbx_seq_one_letter_code
_entity_poly.pdbx_strand_id
1 'polypeptide(L)'
;MWRKFSLLLGTSIALSAAQVDIYALDAKKEGDILTANNDVIIFSDFYFITANKAIYNEKTGDVELFGDVNILRGQNERSHSDYAKINLNS
;
A
#
# COMPACT_ATOMS: atom_id res chain seq x y z
N MET A 1 3.13 -55.02 14.17
CA MET A 1 2.02 -54.43 13.37
C MET A 1 1.28 -53.49 14.31
N TRP A 2 1.14 -52.18 14.11
CA TRP A 2 0.79 -51.41 12.92
C TRP A 2 1.33 -50.00 13.08
N ARG A 3 2.04 -49.50 12.06
CA ARG A 3 2.67 -48.18 12.01
C ARG A 3 1.57 -47.11 11.99
N LYS A 4 1.52 -46.22 12.99
CA LYS A 4 0.66 -45.03 12.93
C LYS A 4 1.36 -44.00 12.06
N PHE A 5 0.96 -43.91 10.79
CA PHE A 5 1.35 -42.80 9.92
C PHE A 5 0.64 -41.54 10.41
N SER A 6 1.41 -40.62 10.98
CA SER A 6 0.95 -39.27 11.31
C SER A 6 1.01 -38.45 10.02
N LEU A 7 -0.14 -37.99 9.53
CA LEU A 7 -0.23 -37.11 8.37
C LEU A 7 -0.25 -35.65 8.89
N LEU A 8 0.92 -35.02 8.93
CA LEU A 8 1.03 -33.58 9.15
C LEU A 8 0.77 -32.88 7.81
N LEU A 9 -0.45 -32.36 7.65
CA LEU A 9 -0.82 -31.51 6.51
C LEU A 9 -0.18 -30.13 6.73
N GLY A 10 0.97 -29.89 6.09
CA GLY A 10 1.61 -28.58 6.11
C GLY A 10 0.80 -27.60 5.28
N THR A 11 0.09 -26.68 5.92
CA THR A 11 -0.50 -25.53 5.22
C THR A 11 0.59 -24.50 4.95
N SER A 12 0.98 -24.37 3.68
CA SER A 12 1.84 -23.28 3.23
C SER A 12 1.02 -22.00 3.26
N ILE A 13 1.28 -21.12 4.23
CA ILE A 13 0.75 -19.75 4.20
C ILE A 13 1.55 -19.03 3.10
N ALA A 14 0.93 -18.85 1.93
CA ALA A 14 1.47 -17.98 0.90
C ALA A 14 1.22 -16.53 1.33
N LEU A 15 2.26 -15.84 1.77
CA LEU A 15 2.19 -14.41 2.04
C LEU A 15 2.25 -13.67 0.70
N SER A 16 1.09 -13.25 0.18
CA SER A 16 1.04 -12.36 -0.98
C SER A 16 1.41 -10.95 -0.53
N ALA A 17 2.34 -10.31 -1.23
CA ALA A 17 2.57 -8.88 -1.06
C ALA A 17 1.30 -8.13 -1.52
N ALA A 18 0.93 -7.07 -0.79
CA ALA A 18 -0.17 -6.20 -1.20
C ALA A 18 0.20 -5.48 -2.49
N GLN A 19 -0.69 -5.48 -3.48
CA GLN A 19 -0.50 -4.73 -4.71
C GLN A 19 -0.76 -3.24 -4.44
N VAL A 20 0.16 -2.38 -4.85
CA VAL A 20 0.04 -0.93 -4.74
C VAL A 20 0.23 -0.31 -6.11
N ASP A 21 -0.79 0.37 -6.61
CA ASP A 21 -0.76 1.07 -7.89
C ASP A 21 -0.76 2.57 -7.65
N ILE A 22 0.20 3.28 -8.27
CA ILE A 22 0.38 4.73 -8.10
C ILE A 22 0.42 5.38 -9.49
N TYR A 23 -0.46 6.36 -9.69
CA TYR A 23 -0.57 7.15 -10.92
C TYR A 23 -0.34 8.63 -10.60
N ALA A 24 0.36 9.34 -11.48
CA ALA A 24 0.60 10.78 -11.38
C ALA A 24 1.02 11.35 -12.74
N LEU A 25 0.99 12.67 -12.90
CA LEU A 25 1.49 13.32 -14.13
C LEU A 25 3.03 13.33 -14.18
N ASP A 26 3.70 13.36 -13.03
CA ASP A 26 5.15 13.24 -12.92
C ASP A 26 5.49 12.19 -11.86
N ALA A 27 6.23 11.16 -12.24
CA ALA A 27 6.64 10.09 -11.35
C ALA A 27 8.10 9.73 -11.61
N LYS A 28 8.91 9.73 -10.54
CA LYS A 28 10.32 9.38 -10.59
C LYS A 28 10.67 8.39 -9.49
N LYS A 29 11.39 7.34 -9.87
CA LYS A 29 11.89 6.32 -8.94
C LYS A 29 13.41 6.43 -8.78
N GLU A 30 13.86 6.41 -7.54
CA GLU A 30 15.27 6.37 -7.15
C GLU A 30 15.48 5.31 -6.06
N GLY A 31 16.00 4.15 -6.46
CA GLY A 31 16.07 2.98 -5.57
C GLY A 31 14.68 2.51 -5.18
N ASP A 32 14.44 2.38 -3.87
CA ASP A 32 13.15 1.95 -3.30
C ASP A 32 12.15 3.11 -3.10
N ILE A 33 12.53 4.35 -3.45
CA ILE A 33 11.71 5.54 -3.26
C ILE A 33 11.07 5.96 -4.60
N LEU A 34 9.75 5.97 -4.64
CA LEU A 34 8.94 6.55 -5.71
C LEU A 34 8.43 7.92 -5.27
N THR A 35 8.80 8.98 -5.98
CA THR A 35 8.21 10.31 -5.83
C THR A 35 7.21 10.54 -6.95
N ALA A 36 5.96 10.82 -6.59
CA ALA A 36 4.87 11.13 -7.51
C ALA A 36 4.37 12.56 -7.25
N ASN A 37 4.26 13.37 -8.29
CA ASN A 37 3.83 14.76 -8.22
C ASN A 37 2.70 15.02 -9.24
N ASN A 38 1.82 15.96 -8.88
CA ASN A 38 0.72 16.49 -9.67
C ASN A 38 -0.35 15.43 -9.98
N ASP A 39 -1.52 15.60 -9.36
CA ASP A 39 -2.68 14.72 -9.48
C ASP A 39 -2.38 13.25 -9.14
N VAL A 40 -1.83 13.02 -7.96
CA VAL A 40 -1.48 11.67 -7.50
C VAL A 40 -2.74 10.90 -7.13
N ILE A 41 -2.84 9.66 -7.63
CA ILE A 41 -3.86 8.69 -7.27
C ILE A 41 -3.17 7.40 -6.85
N ILE A 42 -3.55 6.86 -5.69
CA ILE A 42 -3.02 5.59 -5.17
C ILE A 42 -4.18 4.63 -4.93
N PHE A 43 -4.01 3.40 -5.39
CA PHE A 43 -4.89 2.27 -5.12
C PHE A 43 -4.12 1.15 -4.42
N SER A 44 -4.74 0.56 -3.40
CA SER A 44 -4.34 -0.73 -2.84
C SER A 44 -5.58 -1.47 -2.32
N ASP A 45 -5.39 -2.65 -1.72
CA ASP A 45 -6.48 -3.53 -1.25
C ASP A 45 -7.56 -2.81 -0.43
N PHE A 46 -7.17 -1.83 0.40
CA PHE A 46 -8.10 -1.09 1.26
C PHE A 46 -8.09 0.41 1.05
N TYR A 47 -7.24 0.95 0.18
CA TYR A 47 -7.04 2.39 0.08
C TYR A 47 -7.33 2.90 -1.33
N PHE A 48 -8.10 3.97 -1.38
CA PHE A 48 -8.13 4.90 -2.51
C PHE A 48 -7.71 6.27 -1.99
N ILE A 49 -6.63 6.81 -2.54
CA ILE A 49 -6.02 8.05 -2.04
C ILE A 49 -5.80 8.99 -3.22
N THR A 50 -6.11 10.27 -3.01
CA THR A 50 -5.65 11.35 -3.89
C THR A 50 -4.81 12.34 -3.10
N ALA A 51 -3.82 12.95 -3.75
CA ALA A 51 -2.98 14.01 -3.18
C ALA A 51 -2.29 14.82 -4.29
N ASN A 52 -1.74 15.98 -3.96
CA ASN A 52 -0.89 16.74 -4.88
C ASN A 52 0.49 16.08 -5.05
N LYS A 53 0.99 15.40 -4.02
CA LYS A 53 2.28 14.70 -4.03
C LYS A 53 2.26 13.49 -3.11
N ALA A 54 2.97 12.44 -3.52
CA ALA A 54 3.29 11.29 -2.68
C ALA A 54 4.77 10.92 -2.74
N ILE A 55 5.32 10.47 -1.62
CA ILE A 55 6.63 9.82 -1.53
C ILE A 55 6.39 8.42 -0.96
N TYR A 56 6.56 7.40 -1.78
CA TYR A 56 6.33 6.00 -1.44
C TYR A 56 7.65 5.25 -1.29
N ASN A 57 7.81 4.50 -0.21
CA ASN A 57 8.90 3.59 0.02
C ASN A 57 8.42 2.16 -0.24
N GLU A 58 8.80 1.59 -1.39
CA GLU A 58 8.40 0.24 -1.81
C GLU A 58 8.87 -0.86 -0.85
N LYS A 59 9.99 -0.62 -0.15
CA LYS A 59 10.56 -1.60 0.78
C LYS A 59 9.78 -1.68 2.09
N THR A 60 9.27 -0.55 2.59
CA THR A 60 8.55 -0.50 3.89
C THR A 60 7.03 -0.45 3.74
N GLY A 61 6.54 -0.02 2.58
CA GLY A 61 5.13 0.29 2.35
C GLY A 61 4.70 1.65 2.88
N ASP A 62 5.62 2.46 3.42
CA ASP A 62 5.29 3.80 3.90
C ASP A 62 5.03 4.76 2.74
N VAL A 63 3.96 5.53 2.84
CA VAL A 63 3.68 6.65 1.95
C VAL A 63 3.47 7.93 2.75
N GLU A 64 4.18 8.97 2.36
CA GLU A 64 3.95 10.35 2.80
C GLU A 64 3.20 11.11 1.72
N LEU A 65 2.12 11.78 2.11
CA LEU A 65 1.15 12.43 1.24
C LEU A 65 1.11 13.92 1.58
N PHE A 66 1.11 14.77 0.56
CA PHE A 66 1.18 16.23 0.73
C PHE A 66 0.19 16.94 -0.19
N GLY A 67 -0.57 17.87 0.39
CA GLY A 67 -1.53 18.76 -0.27
C GLY A 67 -2.79 18.04 -0.75
N ASP A 68 -3.95 18.59 -0.40
CA ASP A 68 -5.29 18.07 -0.76
C ASP A 68 -5.38 16.53 -0.64
N VAL A 69 -4.94 16.02 0.50
CA VAL A 69 -4.88 14.58 0.76
C VAL A 69 -6.28 14.10 1.11
N ASN A 70 -6.84 13.25 0.25
CA ASN A 70 -8.12 12.60 0.47
C ASN A 70 -7.92 11.10 0.54
N ILE A 71 -8.35 10.47 1.63
CA ILE A 71 -8.17 9.04 1.87
C ILE A 71 -9.55 8.41 2.05
N LEU A 72 -9.84 7.39 1.25
CA LEU A 72 -10.93 6.46 1.48
C LEU A 72 -10.31 5.12 1.91
N ARG A 73 -10.67 4.64 3.10
CA ARG A 73 -10.22 3.35 3.64
C ARG A 73 -11.38 2.40 3.84
N GLY A 74 -11.33 1.26 3.17
CA GLY A 74 -12.43 0.30 3.12
C GLY A 74 -13.75 0.96 2.70
N GLN A 75 -14.85 0.60 3.38
CA GLN A 75 -16.19 1.06 2.98
C GLN A 75 -16.63 2.37 3.65
N ASN A 76 -16.07 2.70 4.81
CA ASN A 76 -16.71 3.64 5.74
C ASN A 76 -15.78 4.73 6.27
N GLU A 77 -14.47 4.60 6.09
CA GLU A 77 -13.52 5.56 6.65
C GLU A 77 -13.11 6.56 5.57
N ARG A 78 -13.26 7.86 5.89
CA ARG A 78 -12.82 8.97 5.05
C ARG A 78 -11.99 9.93 5.88
N SER A 79 -10.90 10.41 5.30
CA SER A 79 -10.06 11.45 5.88
C SER A 79 -9.70 12.49 4.82
N HIS A 80 -9.60 13.75 5.26
CA HIS A 80 -9.13 14.86 4.45
C HIS A 80 -8.11 15.67 5.27
N SER A 81 -6.96 15.95 4.69
CA SER A 81 -5.89 16.71 5.35
C SER A 81 -4.92 17.35 4.35
N ASP A 82 -4.08 18.28 4.83
CA ASP A 82 -2.96 18.80 4.04
C ASP A 82 -1.75 17.87 4.02
N TYR A 83 -1.67 16.95 4.99
CA TYR A 83 -0.59 16.00 5.12
C TYR A 83 -1.10 14.71 5.77
N ALA A 84 -0.58 13.58 5.32
CA ALA A 84 -0.76 12.30 5.99
C ALA A 84 0.46 11.41 5.78
N LYS A 85 0.71 10.53 6.75
CA LYS A 85 1.68 9.44 6.62
C LYS A 85 1.00 8.15 7.04
N ILE A 86 0.99 7.18 6.14
CA ILE A 86 0.37 5.87 6.35
C ILE A 86 1.29 4.76 5.86
N ASN A 87 1.07 3.55 6.33
CA ASN A 87 1.73 2.36 5.82
C ASN A 87 0.71 1.52 5.04
N LEU A 88 0.95 1.29 3.76
CA LEU A 88 0.05 0.59 2.85
C LEU A 88 0.09 -0.94 3.00
N ASN A 89 1.04 -1.49 3.77
CA ASN A 89 1.10 -2.91 4.12
C ASN A 89 0.28 -3.25 5.38
N SER A 90 -0.43 -2.28 5.97
CA SER A 90 -1.15 -2.40 7.25
C SER A 90 -2.67 -2.47 7.12
#